data_AF-A0A6L9XSF6-F1
#
_entry.id   AF-A0A6L9XSF6-F1
#
_cell.length_a   1.000
_cell.length_b   1.000
_cell.length_c   1.000
_cell.angle_alpha   90.00
_cell.angle_beta   90.00
_cell.angle_gamma   90.00
#
_symmetry.space_group_name_H-M   'P 1'
#
loop_
_entity.id
_entity.type
_entity.pdbx_description
1 polymer ?
#
loop_
_entity_poly.entity_id
_entity_poly.type
_entity_poly.pdbx_seq_one_letter_code
_entity_poly.pdbx_strand_id
1 'polypeptide(L)'
;MREMEPQKRPKKAVAPRHIPQVVVPVPFDEVRDFVRQALKGTSLVDPIAQVATGWVLFEPHLRFTAIDATHSRIELDVVGRVRGAEALLFTRRVGEIDRFFVAIQDELDRRERWRPHPPTDGLSVESTD
;
A
#
# COMPACT_ATOMS: atom_id res chain seq x y z
N MET A 1 -26.47 31.45 -45.86
CA MET A 1 -26.37 31.26 -44.40
C MET A 1 -25.71 29.91 -44.18
N ARG A 2 -24.53 29.86 -43.54
CA ARG A 2 -23.84 28.58 -43.24
C ARG A 2 -24.19 28.21 -41.81
N GLU A 3 -24.85 27.07 -41.65
CA GLU A 3 -25.13 26.45 -40.36
C GLU A 3 -23.80 26.18 -39.64
N MET A 4 -23.67 26.69 -38.43
CA MET A 4 -22.56 26.37 -37.54
C MET A 4 -22.85 25.00 -36.91
N GLU A 5 -22.14 23.96 -37.35
CA GLU A 5 -22.15 22.69 -36.63
C GLU A 5 -21.62 22.90 -35.20
N PRO A 6 -22.27 22.33 -34.18
CA PRO A 6 -21.79 22.45 -32.81
C PRO A 6 -20.51 21.64 -32.65
N GLN A 7 -19.38 22.34 -32.50
CA GLN A 7 -18.11 21.76 -32.10
C GLN A 7 -18.29 20.96 -30.81
N LYS A 8 -18.30 19.63 -30.92
CA LYS A 8 -18.26 18.71 -29.78
C LYS A 8 -16.97 18.99 -29.01
N ARG A 9 -17.09 19.66 -27.86
CA ARG A 9 -15.98 19.83 -26.93
C ARG A 9 -15.40 18.45 -26.61
N PRO A 10 -14.06 18.26 -26.68
CA PRO A 10 -13.47 17.00 -26.29
C PRO A 10 -13.84 16.73 -24.83
N LYS A 11 -14.46 15.58 -24.56
CA LYS A 11 -14.65 15.07 -23.19
C LYS A 11 -13.26 15.08 -22.56
N LYS A 12 -13.08 15.85 -21.48
CA LYS A 12 -11.89 15.78 -20.62
C LYS A 12 -11.64 14.30 -20.34
N ALA A 13 -10.64 13.71 -20.99
CA ALA A 13 -10.16 12.39 -20.65
C ALA A 13 -9.59 12.52 -19.25
N VAL A 14 -10.35 12.05 -18.26
CA VAL A 14 -9.86 11.95 -16.89
C VAL A 14 -8.74 10.93 -16.95
N ALA A 15 -7.50 11.39 -16.80
CA ALA A 15 -6.34 10.51 -16.76
C ALA A 15 -6.58 9.42 -15.69
N PRO A 16 -6.23 8.16 -15.95
CA PRO A 16 -6.41 7.09 -14.97
C PRO A 16 -5.68 7.46 -13.68
N ARG A 17 -6.41 7.53 -12.57
CA ARG A 17 -5.87 7.82 -11.25
C ARG A 17 -4.91 6.69 -10.88
N HIS A 18 -3.63 7.00 -10.72
CA HIS A 18 -2.64 6.02 -10.25
C HIS A 18 -2.93 5.69 -8.79
N ILE A 19 -3.43 4.48 -8.52
CA ILE A 19 -3.67 3.99 -7.16
C ILE A 19 -2.33 3.48 -6.61
N PRO A 20 -1.87 3.96 -5.44
CA PRO A 20 -0.68 3.43 -4.79
C PRO A 20 -0.80 1.92 -4.53
N GLN A 21 0.24 1.17 -4.84
CA GLN A 21 0.24 -0.30 -4.73
C GLN A 21 1.62 -0.84 -4.38
N VAL A 22 1.65 -2.01 -3.74
CA VAL A 22 2.85 -2.80 -3.44
C VAL A 22 2.58 -4.27 -3.70
N VAL A 23 3.59 -4.99 -4.18
CA VAL A 23 3.57 -6.46 -4.28
C VAL A 23 4.42 -7.02 -3.15
N VAL A 24 3.87 -7.97 -2.40
CA VAL A 24 4.53 -8.58 -1.25
C VAL A 24 4.65 -10.10 -1.46
N PRO A 25 5.73 -10.74 -0.96
CA PRO A 25 5.91 -12.19 -1.00
C PRO A 25 5.08 -12.88 0.10
N VAL A 26 3.76 -12.66 0.06
CA VAL A 26 2.79 -13.25 0.98
C VAL A 26 1.66 -13.87 0.15
N PRO A 27 1.29 -15.14 0.40
CA PRO A 27 0.14 -15.77 -0.25
C PRO A 27 -1.15 -15.00 -0.02
N PHE A 28 -2.08 -15.07 -0.98
CA PHE A 28 -3.33 -14.31 -0.95
C PHE A 28 -4.17 -14.57 0.30
N ASP A 29 -4.13 -15.79 0.79
CA ASP A 29 -4.91 -16.28 1.92
C ASP A 29 -4.44 -15.62 3.25
N GLU A 30 -3.19 -15.21 3.30
CA GLU A 30 -2.52 -14.65 4.48
C GLU A 30 -2.36 -13.13 4.43
N VAL A 31 -2.48 -12.52 3.24
CA VAL A 31 -2.15 -11.10 3.02
C VAL A 31 -2.96 -10.15 3.91
N ARG A 32 -4.22 -10.49 4.23
CA ARG A 32 -5.07 -9.68 5.12
C ARG A 32 -4.53 -9.62 6.54
N ASP A 33 -4.11 -10.77 7.08
CA ASP A 33 -3.56 -10.85 8.42
C ASP A 33 -2.16 -10.25 8.48
N PHE A 34 -1.35 -10.44 7.43
CA PHE A 34 -0.09 -9.72 7.26
C PHE A 34 -0.28 -8.21 7.35
N VAL A 35 -1.20 -7.62 6.58
CA VAL A 35 -1.44 -6.16 6.64
C VAL A 35 -1.96 -5.74 8.00
N ARG A 36 -2.85 -6.51 8.64
CA ARG A 36 -3.30 -6.23 10.00
C ARG A 36 -2.13 -6.19 10.99
N GLN A 37 -1.17 -7.10 10.87
CA GLN A 37 0.02 -7.14 11.74
C GLN A 37 1.00 -6.01 11.44
N ALA A 38 1.18 -5.65 10.17
CA ALA A 38 2.02 -4.54 9.75
C ALA A 38 1.51 -3.20 10.29
N LEU A 39 0.19 -2.98 10.26
CA LEU A 39 -0.42 -1.74 10.72
C LEU A 39 -0.58 -1.65 12.23
N LYS A 40 -0.45 -2.77 12.96
CA LYS A 40 -0.66 -2.80 14.40
C LYS A 40 0.33 -1.86 15.12
N GLY A 41 -0.20 -0.92 15.89
CA GLY A 41 0.60 0.06 16.64
C GLY A 41 1.08 1.25 15.79
N THR A 42 0.65 1.36 14.53
CA THR A 42 0.92 2.52 13.69
C THR A 42 -0.15 3.60 13.88
N SER A 43 0.20 4.83 13.51
CA SER A 43 -0.73 5.97 13.50
C SER A 43 -1.91 5.79 12.54
N LEU A 44 -1.87 4.81 11.64
CA LEU A 44 -2.93 4.50 10.68
C LEU A 44 -4.10 3.73 11.29
N VAL A 45 -3.92 3.14 12.48
CA VAL A 45 -4.97 2.42 13.22
C VAL A 45 -5.14 2.88 14.66
N ASP A 46 -4.19 3.67 15.18
CA ASP A 46 -4.30 4.29 16.51
C ASP A 46 -5.27 5.49 16.49
N PRO A 47 -6.40 5.45 17.22
CA PRO A 47 -7.41 6.50 17.15
C PRO A 47 -6.91 7.90 17.54
N ILE A 48 -5.99 7.99 18.50
CA ILE A 48 -5.46 9.28 18.98
C ILE A 48 -4.55 9.87 17.90
N ALA A 49 -3.66 9.06 17.34
CA ALA A 49 -2.77 9.46 16.27
C ALA A 49 -3.55 9.85 15.00
N GLN A 50 -4.60 9.11 14.65
CA GLN A 50 -5.46 9.44 13.51
C GLN A 50 -6.12 10.81 13.66
N VAL A 51 -6.54 11.19 14.87
CA VAL A 51 -7.10 12.52 15.14
C VAL A 51 -6.01 13.59 14.99
N ALA A 52 -4.85 13.38 15.61
CA ALA A 52 -3.73 14.33 15.56
C ALA A 52 -3.24 14.59 14.13
N THR A 53 -3.20 13.56 13.28
CA THR A 53 -2.75 13.69 11.89
C THR A 53 -3.85 14.15 10.94
N GLY A 54 -5.12 14.07 11.38
CA GLY A 54 -6.29 14.34 10.55
C GLY A 54 -6.68 13.18 9.63
N TRP A 55 -6.12 11.99 9.84
CA TRP A 55 -6.47 10.76 9.12
C TRP A 55 -7.94 10.36 9.30
N VAL A 56 -8.57 10.75 10.41
CA VAL A 56 -10.02 10.53 10.64
C VAL A 56 -10.93 11.11 9.54
N LEU A 57 -10.43 12.10 8.78
CA LEU A 57 -11.14 12.72 7.65
C LEU A 57 -11.10 11.88 6.37
N PHE A 58 -10.39 10.75 6.40
CA PHE A 58 -10.16 9.86 5.28
C PHE A 58 -10.59 8.44 5.60
N GLU A 59 -10.91 7.70 4.55
CA GLU A 59 -11.24 6.28 4.64
C GLU A 59 -10.30 5.46 3.75
N PRO A 60 -9.44 4.61 4.36
CA PRO A 60 -8.60 3.71 3.61
C PRO A 60 -9.42 2.55 3.05
N HIS A 61 -9.31 2.34 1.75
CA HIS A 61 -9.88 1.21 1.03
C HIS A 61 -8.72 0.34 0.53
N LEU A 62 -8.59 -0.85 1.10
CA LEU A 62 -7.58 -1.82 0.71
C LEU A 62 -8.17 -2.83 -0.27
N ARG A 63 -7.50 -3.01 -1.41
CA ARG A 63 -7.79 -4.09 -2.35
C ARG A 63 -6.62 -5.07 -2.36
N PHE A 64 -6.93 -6.35 -2.26
CA PHE A 64 -5.97 -7.44 -2.32
C PHE A 64 -6.21 -8.21 -3.62
N THR A 65 -5.15 -8.49 -4.36
CA THR A 65 -5.21 -9.29 -5.59
C THR A 65 -4.09 -10.32 -5.57
N ALA A 66 -4.40 -11.60 -5.81
CA ALA A 66 -3.37 -12.63 -6.01
C ALA A 66 -2.57 -12.33 -7.29
N ILE A 67 -1.24 -12.38 -7.22
CA ILE A 67 -0.36 -12.28 -8.38
C ILE A 67 0.03 -13.67 -8.85
N ASP A 68 0.45 -14.51 -7.90
CA ASP A 68 0.75 -15.92 -8.08
C ASP A 68 0.50 -16.66 -6.75
N ALA A 69 0.99 -17.91 -6.62
CA ALA A 69 0.79 -18.72 -5.43
C ALA A 69 1.52 -18.17 -4.18
N THR A 70 2.54 -17.35 -4.34
CA THR A 70 3.40 -16.85 -3.25
C THR A 70 3.37 -15.33 -3.08
N HIS A 71 2.82 -14.59 -4.05
CA HIS A 71 2.77 -13.13 -4.04
C HIS A 71 1.35 -12.59 -4.13
N SER A 72 1.15 -11.49 -3.39
CA SER A 72 -0.08 -10.71 -3.40
C SER A 72 0.21 -9.25 -3.67
N ARG A 73 -0.69 -8.60 -4.41
CA ARG A 73 -0.72 -7.15 -4.55
C ARG A 73 -1.68 -6.55 -3.54
N ILE A 74 -1.20 -5.51 -2.88
CA ILE A 74 -1.96 -4.66 -1.98
C ILE A 74 -2.08 -3.29 -2.65
N GLU A 75 -3.30 -2.83 -2.84
CA GLU A 75 -3.58 -1.49 -3.34
C GLU A 75 -4.28 -0.69 -2.24
N LEU A 76 -3.84 0.55 -2.06
CA LEU A 76 -4.41 1.49 -1.10
C LEU A 76 -5.06 2.64 -1.84
N ASP A 77 -6.40 2.69 -1.81
CA ASP A 77 -7.11 3.91 -2.14
C ASP A 77 -7.53 4.63 -0.86
N VAL A 78 -7.57 5.95 -0.93
CA VAL A 78 -7.96 6.80 0.19
C VAL A 78 -9.01 7.77 -0.31
N VAL A 79 -10.19 7.71 0.30
CA VAL A 79 -11.33 8.54 -0.06
C VAL A 79 -11.57 9.55 1.05
N GLY A 80 -11.78 10.81 0.69
CA GLY A 80 -12.15 11.84 1.66
C GLY A 80 -13.57 11.63 2.16
N ARG A 81 -13.78 11.64 3.48
CA ARG A 81 -15.11 11.53 4.10
C ARG A 81 -15.90 12.82 4.04
N VAL A 82 -15.22 13.96 3.85
CA VAL A 82 -15.83 15.29 3.86
C VAL A 82 -15.59 15.99 2.51
N ARG A 83 -16.65 16.61 1.97
CA ARG A 83 -16.56 17.44 0.75
C ARG A 83 -15.52 18.55 0.95
N GLY A 84 -14.54 18.61 0.06
CA GLY A 84 -13.46 19.64 0.09
C GLY A 84 -12.17 19.21 0.80
N ALA A 85 -12.15 18.07 1.49
CA ALA A 85 -10.93 17.54 2.12
C ALA A 85 -9.86 17.12 1.09
N GLU A 86 -10.29 16.70 -0.11
CA GLU A 86 -9.39 16.17 -1.15
C GLU A 86 -8.34 17.18 -1.63
N ALA A 87 -8.71 18.46 -1.74
CA ALA A 87 -7.80 19.52 -2.20
C ALA A 87 -6.95 20.10 -1.07
N LEU A 88 -7.51 20.24 0.14
CA LEU A 88 -6.83 20.88 1.28
C LEU A 88 -5.82 19.98 1.99
N LEU A 89 -5.99 18.67 1.89
CA LEU A 89 -5.22 17.70 2.68
C LEU A 89 -4.47 16.68 1.82
N PHE A 90 -4.30 16.96 0.52
CA PHE A 90 -3.57 16.11 -0.41
C PHE A 90 -2.16 15.76 0.09
N THR A 91 -1.40 16.74 0.60
CA THR A 91 -0.06 16.50 1.16
C THR A 91 -0.08 15.64 2.42
N ARG A 92 -1.10 15.82 3.29
CA ARG A 92 -1.27 14.96 4.47
C ARG A 92 -1.62 13.53 4.08
N ARG A 93 -2.45 13.36 3.03
CA ARG A 93 -2.77 12.06 2.45
C ARG A 93 -1.51 11.34 1.96
N VAL A 94 -0.58 12.04 1.30
CA VAL A 94 0.68 11.44 0.83
C VAL A 94 1.51 10.91 2.00
N GLY A 95 1.71 11.70 3.06
CA GLY A 95 2.52 11.25 4.21
C GLY A 95 1.95 10.05 4.97
N GLU A 96 0.63 9.88 4.99
CA GLU A 96 -0.01 8.68 5.57
C GLU A 96 0.09 7.47 4.64
N ILE A 97 -0.03 7.68 3.33
CA ILE A 97 0.23 6.65 2.32
C ILE A 97 1.69 6.15 2.42
N ASP A 98 2.65 7.05 2.59
CA ASP A 98 4.05 6.68 2.77
C ASP A 98 4.24 5.85 4.04
N ARG A 99 3.65 6.26 5.16
CA ARG A 99 3.67 5.48 6.41
C ARG A 99 3.05 4.10 6.26
N PHE A 100 2.03 3.95 5.43
CA PHE A 100 1.45 2.65 5.13
C PHE A 100 2.50 1.74 4.47
N PHE A 101 3.17 2.21 3.42
CA PHE A 101 4.18 1.40 2.74
C PHE A 101 5.41 1.12 3.59
N VAL A 102 5.83 2.08 4.43
CA VAL A 102 6.90 1.85 5.41
C VAL A 102 6.51 0.74 6.39
N ALA A 103 5.30 0.76 6.95
CA ALA A 103 4.84 -0.27 7.87
C ALA A 103 4.79 -1.67 7.22
N ILE A 104 4.43 -1.74 5.93
CA ILE A 104 4.47 -2.98 5.15
C ILE A 104 5.91 -3.48 5.02
N GLN A 105 6.86 -2.60 4.68
CA GLN A 105 8.27 -2.97 4.54
C GLN A 105 8.87 -3.41 5.88
N ASP A 106 8.61 -2.68 6.96
CA ASP A 106 9.09 -3.01 8.31
C ASP A 106 8.62 -4.41 8.75
N GLU A 107 7.39 -4.78 8.37
CA GLU A 107 6.86 -6.11 8.64
C GLU A 107 7.54 -7.20 7.81
N LEU A 108 7.82 -6.94 6.52
CA LEU A 108 8.61 -7.86 5.70
C LEU A 108 10.00 -8.08 6.30
N ASP A 109 10.67 -6.99 6.68
CA ASP A 109 12.00 -7.02 7.27
C ASP A 109 11.99 -7.70 8.66
N ARG A 110 10.90 -7.54 9.42
CA ARG A 110 10.69 -8.28 10.68
C ARG A 110 10.60 -9.77 10.40
N ARG A 111 9.81 -10.21 9.42
CA ARG A 111 9.66 -11.64 9.09
C ARG A 111 10.94 -12.25 8.54
N GLU A 112 11.68 -11.53 7.72
CA GLU A 112 12.97 -12.01 7.20
C GLU A 112 13.98 -12.20 8.33
N ARG A 113 14.03 -11.28 9.32
CA ARG A 113 14.90 -11.41 10.50
C ARG A 113 14.60 -12.64 11.36
N TRP A 114 13.35 -13.06 11.44
CA TRP A 114 12.95 -14.26 12.19
C TRP A 114 12.95 -15.53 11.34
N ARG A 115 13.28 -15.43 10.06
CA ARG A 115 13.43 -16.59 9.20
C ARG A 115 14.60 -17.42 9.71
N PRO A 116 14.40 -18.71 10.05
CA PRO A 116 15.50 -19.58 10.44
C PRO A 116 16.51 -19.58 9.31
N HIS A 117 17.70 -19.03 9.56
CA HIS A 117 18.81 -19.21 8.65
C HIS A 117 19.20 -20.68 8.77
N PRO A 118 19.23 -21.46 7.67
CA PRO A 118 19.80 -22.79 7.74
C PRO A 118 21.23 -22.66 8.26
N PRO A 119 21.68 -23.52 9.19
CA PRO A 119 23.07 -23.52 9.59
C PRO A 119 23.91 -23.74 8.33
N THR A 120 24.81 -22.80 8.05
CA THR A 120 25.87 -22.97 7.04
C THR A 120 26.90 -23.95 7.61
N ASP A 121 26.49 -25.19 7.85
CA ASP A 121 27.39 -26.27 8.28
C ASP A 121 27.71 -27.15 7.06
N GLY A 122 29.00 -27.21 6.72
CA GLY A 122 29.53 -28.34 5.95
C GLY A 122 30.21 -28.07 4.61
N LEU A 123 30.88 -26.93 4.40
CA LEU A 123 32.04 -26.91 3.49
C LEU A 123 33.29 -27.28 4.29
N SER A 124 33.32 -28.52 4.79
CA SER A 124 34.59 -29.17 5.10
C SER A 124 35.26 -29.43 3.77
N VAL A 125 36.24 -28.59 3.45
CA VAL A 125 37.22 -28.89 2.41
C VAL A 125 37.98 -30.12 2.88
N GLU A 126 37.54 -31.29 2.43
CA GLU A 126 38.35 -32.49 2.48
C GLU A 126 39.49 -32.27 1.48
N SER A 127 40.59 -31.69 1.97
CA SER A 127 41.87 -31.72 1.26
C SER A 127 42.33 -33.17 1.30
N THR A 128 42.06 -33.88 0.19
CA THR A 128 42.77 -35.10 -0.16
C THR A 128 44.09 -34.72 -0.85
N ASP A 129 45.14 -35.44 -0.43
CA ASP A 129 46.54 -35.47 -0.88
C ASP A 129 47.54 -34.45 -0.32
#